data_AF-A0A8J6I3N1-F1
#
_entry.id   AF-A0A8J6I3N1-F1
#
_cell.length_a   1.000
_cell.length_b   1.000
_cell.length_c   1.000
_cell.angle_alpha   90.00
_cell.angle_beta   90.00
_cell.angle_gamma   90.00
#
_symmetry.space_group_name_H-M   'P 1'
#
loop_
_entity.id
_entity.type
_entity.pdbx_description
1 polymer ?
#
loop_
_entity_poly.entity_id
_entity_poly.type
_entity_poly.pdbx_seq_one_letter_code
_entity_poly.pdbx_strand_id
1 'polypeptide(L)'
;MNLMKYVRVQWDRAGAVIAAVVGVIALIFGYLGTSDTEYIAEQIPFIISGGLAAIVLFTVAGVLWLSADLRDEWRELAAQGEDLRAFMTSETAGMGKQSGNQSGKRDG
;
A
#
# COMPACT_ATOMS: atom_id res chain seq x y z
N MET A 1 13.63 -0.36 -20.13
CA MET A 1 12.92 -0.46 -18.83
C MET A 1 11.88 0.64 -18.77
N ASN A 2 10.59 0.29 -18.66
CA ASN A 2 9.50 1.24 -18.84
C ASN A 2 9.22 1.96 -17.50
N LEU A 3 9.89 3.09 -17.26
CA LEU A 3 9.75 3.92 -16.04
C LEU A 3 8.29 4.26 -15.74
N MET A 4 7.49 4.47 -16.79
CA MET A 4 6.05 4.71 -16.72
C MET A 4 5.27 3.58 -16.03
N LYS A 5 5.70 2.31 -16.14
CA LYS A 5 5.05 1.16 -15.50
C LYS A 5 5.33 1.12 -13.99
N TYR A 6 6.56 1.37 -13.57
CA TYR A 6 6.93 1.41 -12.15
C TYR A 6 6.24 2.57 -11.43
N VAL A 7 6.29 3.74 -12.07
CA VAL A 7 5.58 4.92 -11.63
C VAL A 7 4.09 4.58 -11.47
N ARG A 8 3.41 3.98 -12.47
CA ARG A 8 1.97 3.58 -12.37
C ARG A 8 1.66 2.55 -11.28
N VAL A 9 2.61 1.68 -10.96
CA VAL A 9 2.48 0.67 -9.90
C VAL A 9 2.66 1.27 -8.49
N GLN A 10 3.49 2.32 -8.35
CA GLN A 10 3.79 2.99 -7.07
C GLN A 10 3.18 4.40 -6.93
N TRP A 11 2.36 4.84 -7.88
CA TRP A 11 1.71 6.15 -7.89
C TRP A 11 0.89 6.39 -6.62
N ASP A 12 0.23 5.35 -6.08
CA ASP A 12 -0.56 5.46 -4.85
C ASP A 12 0.33 5.83 -3.65
N ARG A 13 1.52 5.24 -3.53
CA ARG A 13 2.43 5.49 -2.40
C ARG A 13 3.15 6.84 -2.54
N ALA A 14 3.57 7.18 -3.74
CA ALA A 14 4.12 8.51 -4.03
C ALA A 14 3.07 9.61 -3.79
N GLY A 15 1.84 9.38 -4.25
CA GLY A 15 0.69 10.27 -4.02
C GLY A 15 0.37 10.43 -2.54
N ALA A 16 0.41 9.35 -1.77
CA ALA A 16 0.22 9.39 -0.32
C ALA A 16 1.27 10.27 0.38
N VAL A 17 2.56 10.08 0.07
CA VAL A 17 3.65 10.88 0.66
C VAL A 17 3.54 12.35 0.25
N ILE A 18 3.28 12.62 -1.04
CA ILE A 18 3.10 14.00 -1.52
C ILE A 18 1.91 14.65 -0.81
N ALA A 19 0.76 13.98 -0.72
CA ALA A 19 -0.41 14.51 -0.03
C ALA A 19 -0.12 14.78 1.46
N ALA A 20 0.60 13.89 2.15
CA ALA A 20 0.99 14.09 3.53
C ALA A 20 1.93 15.31 3.70
N VAL A 21 2.95 15.44 2.85
CA VAL A 21 3.89 16.58 2.89
C VAL A 21 3.16 17.89 2.62
N VAL A 22 2.27 17.93 1.62
CA VAL A 22 1.45 19.12 1.33
C VAL A 22 0.51 19.42 2.50
N GLY A 23 -0.03 18.41 3.19
CA GLY A 23 -0.83 18.57 4.41
C GLY A 23 -0.03 19.22 5.55
N VAL A 24 1.21 18.79 5.77
CA VAL A 24 2.12 19.42 6.74
C VAL A 24 2.39 20.88 6.37
N ILE A 25 2.66 21.16 5.09
CA ILE A 25 2.89 22.53 4.61
C ILE A 25 1.64 23.40 4.84
N ALA A 26 0.44 22.88 4.60
CA ALA A 26 -0.81 23.59 4.87
C ALA A 26 -0.98 23.94 6.35
N LEU A 27 -0.61 23.04 7.27
CA LEU A 27 -0.60 23.34 8.71
C LEU A 27 0.39 24.45 9.06
N ILE A 28 1.60 24.41 8.49
CA ILE A 28 2.63 25.45 8.72
C ILE A 28 2.11 26.81 8.25
N PHE A 29 1.52 26.89 7.05
CA PHE A 29 0.96 28.15 6.56
C PHE A 29 -0.23 28.64 7.38
N GLY A 30 -1.11 27.73 7.83
CA GLY A 30 -2.20 28.07 8.74
C GLY A 30 -1.66 28.67 10.05
N TYR A 31 -0.63 28.05 10.64
CA TYR A 31 0.02 28.55 11.85
C TYR A 31 0.69 29.91 11.66
N LEU A 32 1.44 30.10 10.56
CA LEU A 32 2.11 31.36 10.27
C LEU A 32 1.11 32.49 10.08
N GLY A 33 0.01 32.25 9.34
CA GLY A 33 -1.05 33.25 9.15
C GLY A 33 -1.77 33.63 10.44
N THR A 34 -2.03 32.65 11.31
CA THR A 34 -2.61 32.90 12.64
C THR A 34 -1.63 33.64 13.56
N SER A 35 -0.34 33.36 13.49
CA SER A 35 0.68 33.96 14.36
C SER A 35 0.98 35.42 14.03
N ASP A 36 0.71 35.85 12.78
CA ASP A 36 0.98 37.21 12.29
C ASP A 36 -0.21 38.17 12.51
N THR A 37 -1.34 37.69 13.06
CA THR A 37 -2.58 38.48 13.23
C THR A 37 -2.91 38.73 14.71
N GLU A 38 -2.97 40.00 15.10
CA GLU A 38 -3.26 40.43 16.48
C GLU A 38 -4.75 40.33 16.83
N TYR A 39 -5.64 40.43 15.84
CA TYR A 39 -7.09 40.30 16.01
C TYR A 39 -7.56 38.85 15.83
N ILE A 40 -8.18 38.30 16.89
CA ILE A 40 -8.73 36.93 16.89
C ILE A 40 -9.70 36.68 15.72
N ALA A 41 -10.47 37.69 15.30
CA ALA A 41 -11.40 37.56 14.19
C ALA A 41 -10.68 37.25 12.85
N GLU A 42 -9.46 37.74 12.67
CA GLU A 42 -8.65 37.50 11.47
C GLU A 42 -7.91 36.17 11.52
N GLN A 43 -7.74 35.59 12.71
CA GLN A 43 -7.12 34.27 12.90
C GLN A 43 -8.04 33.12 12.45
N ILE A 44 -9.36 33.25 12.63
CA ILE A 44 -10.33 32.19 12.35
C ILE A 44 -10.25 31.68 10.89
N PRO A 45 -10.21 32.54 9.86
CA PRO A 45 -10.03 32.11 8.47
C PRO A 45 -8.77 31.27 8.23
N PHE A 46 -7.64 31.59 8.85
CA PHE A 46 -6.39 30.82 8.72
C PHE A 46 -6.49 29.44 9.37
N ILE A 47 -7.12 29.37 10.55
CA ILE A 47 -7.34 28.09 11.25
C ILE A 47 -8.28 27.20 10.44
N ILE A 48 -9.38 27.75 9.93
CA ILE A 48 -10.36 26.99 9.13
C ILE A 48 -9.72 26.51 7.83
N SER A 49 -9.05 27.38 7.07
CA SER A 49 -8.48 27.02 5.77
C SER A 49 -7.28 26.07 5.90
N GLY A 50 -6.31 26.39 6.76
CA GLY A 50 -5.12 25.55 7.00
C GLY A 50 -5.49 24.21 7.64
N GLY A 51 -6.38 24.22 8.64
CA GLY A 51 -6.84 23.03 9.34
C GLY A 51 -7.68 22.10 8.45
N LEU A 52 -8.70 22.61 7.76
CA LEU A 52 -9.53 21.79 6.89
C LEU A 52 -8.75 21.24 5.68
N ALA A 53 -7.88 22.07 5.07
CA ALA A 53 -7.03 21.61 3.98
C ALA A 53 -6.11 20.47 4.44
N ALA A 54 -5.47 20.61 5.60
CA ALA A 54 -4.63 19.58 6.17
C ALA A 54 -5.41 18.28 6.46
N ILE A 55 -6.60 18.37 7.07
CA ILE A 55 -7.43 17.19 7.37
C ILE A 55 -7.77 16.43 6.08
N VAL A 56 -8.20 17.12 5.03
CA VAL A 56 -8.50 16.49 3.74
C VAL A 56 -7.25 15.84 3.15
N LEU A 57 -6.12 16.54 3.16
CA LEU A 57 -4.86 16.03 2.61
C LEU A 57 -4.34 14.81 3.38
N PHE A 58 -4.38 14.81 4.71
CA PHE A 58 -4.00 13.65 5.51
C PHE A 58 -4.96 12.48 5.35
N THR A 59 -6.26 12.75 5.18
CA THR A 59 -7.24 11.70 4.90
C THR A 59 -6.93 11.04 3.56
N VAL A 60 -6.71 11.83 2.50
CA VAL A 60 -6.32 11.32 1.18
C VAL A 60 -5.00 10.55 1.26
N ALA A 61 -4.00 11.08 1.99
CA ALA A 61 -2.73 10.39 2.20
C ALA A 61 -2.92 9.03 2.87
N GLY A 62 -3.72 8.96 3.93
CA GLY A 62 -4.03 7.72 4.64
C GLY A 62 -4.76 6.70 3.77
N VAL A 63 -5.77 7.14 3.00
CA VAL A 63 -6.53 6.26 2.09
C VAL A 63 -5.63 5.71 0.98
N LEU A 64 -4.78 6.55 0.38
CA LEU A 64 -3.83 6.12 -0.65
C LEU A 64 -2.78 5.15 -0.09
N TRP A 65 -2.27 5.42 1.11
CA TRP A 65 -1.33 4.54 1.78
C TRP A 65 -1.94 3.17 2.08
N LEU A 66 -3.15 3.15 2.66
CA LEU A 66 -3.87 1.92 2.97
C LEU A 66 -4.22 1.12 1.71
N SER A 67 -4.63 1.80 0.63
CA SER A 67 -4.90 1.16 -0.67
C SER A 67 -3.64 0.47 -1.23
N ALA A 68 -2.49 1.13 -1.11
CA ALA A 68 -1.20 0.55 -1.52
C ALA A 68 -0.85 -0.68 -0.66
N ASP A 69 -1.00 -0.57 0.66
CA ASP A 69 -0.71 -1.65 1.62
C ASP A 69 -1.57 -2.89 1.35
N LEU A 70 -2.89 -2.71 1.20
CA LEU A 70 -3.80 -3.80 0.84
C LEU A 70 -3.38 -4.45 -0.49
N ARG A 71 -3.06 -3.64 -1.52
CA ARG A 71 -2.62 -4.19 -2.82
C ARG A 71 -1.33 -4.99 -2.68
N ASP A 72 -0.45 -4.61 -1.75
CA ASP A 72 0.78 -5.32 -1.46
C ASP A 72 0.46 -6.67 -0.80
N GLU A 73 -0.41 -6.70 0.21
CA GLU A 73 -0.89 -7.92 0.86
C GLU A 73 -1.58 -8.89 -0.11
N TRP A 74 -2.44 -8.40 -1.01
CA TRP A 74 -3.10 -9.24 -2.00
C TRP A 74 -2.10 -9.93 -2.94
N ARG A 75 -0.99 -9.28 -3.28
CA ARG A 75 0.06 -9.90 -4.11
C ARG A 75 0.81 -10.97 -3.35
N GLU A 76 1.05 -10.74 -2.06
CA GLU A 76 1.70 -11.72 -1.20
C GLU A 76 0.82 -12.97 -1.01
N LEU A 77 -0.47 -12.80 -0.75
CA LEU A 77 -1.43 -13.91 -0.63
C LEU A 77 -1.53 -14.73 -1.92
N ALA A 78 -1.50 -14.06 -3.08
CA ALA A 78 -1.50 -14.74 -4.37
C ALA A 78 -0.24 -15.60 -4.57
N ALA A 79 0.93 -15.06 -4.22
CA ALA A 79 2.19 -15.77 -4.33
C ALA A 79 2.23 -17.02 -3.43
N GLN A 80 1.80 -16.89 -2.17
CA GLN A 80 1.72 -18.04 -1.25
C GLN A 80 0.78 -19.14 -1.77
N GLY A 81 -0.32 -18.76 -2.42
CA GLY A 81 -1.25 -19.71 -3.04
C GLY A 81 -0.66 -20.50 -4.21
N GLU A 82 0.22 -19.88 -5.00
CA GLU A 82 0.94 -20.56 -6.08
C GLU A 82 1.98 -21.54 -5.54
N ASP A 83 2.74 -21.16 -4.52
CA ASP A 83 3.73 -22.01 -3.87
C ASP A 83 3.09 -23.28 -3.28
N LEU A 84 1.94 -23.13 -2.61
CA LEU A 84 1.22 -24.26 -2.02
C LEU A 84 0.68 -25.22 -3.10
N ARG A 85 0.19 -24.68 -4.23
CA ARG A 85 -0.25 -25.50 -5.38
C ARG A 85 0.91 -26.25 -6.03
N ALA A 86 2.06 -25.59 -6.18
CA ALA A 86 3.27 -26.21 -6.70
C ALA A 86 3.75 -27.35 -5.77
N PHE A 87 3.74 -27.11 -4.46
CA PHE A 87 4.06 -28.12 -3.46
C PHE A 87 3.14 -29.35 -3.56
N MET A 88 1.81 -29.16 -3.56
CA MET A 88 0.85 -30.26 -3.71
C MET A 88 1.01 -31.03 -5.03
N THR A 89 1.33 -30.34 -6.12
CA THR A 89 1.59 -30.98 -7.43
C THR A 89 2.85 -31.84 -7.40
N SER A 90 3.90 -31.39 -6.72
CA SER A 90 5.14 -32.15 -6.55
C SER A 90 4.95 -33.39 -5.66
N GLU A 91 4.16 -33.26 -4.59
CA GLU A 91 3.87 -34.35 -3.65
C GLU A 91 3.04 -35.46 -4.33
N THR A 92 1.96 -35.08 -5.02
CA THR A 92 1.10 -36.03 -5.76
C THR A 92 1.86 -36.76 -6.88
N ALA A 93 2.73 -36.06 -7.61
CA ALA A 93 3.61 -36.69 -8.61
C ALA A 93 4.61 -37.67 -7.98
N GLY A 94 5.12 -37.35 -6.78
CA GLY A 94 6.00 -38.22 -6.00
C GLY A 94 5.31 -39.51 -5.53
N MET A 95 4.08 -39.39 -5.00
CA MET A 95 3.26 -40.53 -4.57
C MET A 95 2.99 -41.51 -5.71
N GLY A 96 2.69 -41.01 -6.92
CA GLY A 96 2.47 -41.84 -8.11
C GLY A 96 3.69 -42.67 -8.50
N LYS A 97 4.89 -42.10 -8.41
CA LYS A 97 6.14 -42.82 -8.69
C LYS A 97 6.47 -43.87 -7.62
N GLN A 98 6.15 -43.58 -6.35
CA GLN A 98 6.44 -44.50 -5.24
C GLN A 98 5.51 -45.73 -5.25
N SER A 99 4.24 -45.55 -5.63
CA SER A 99 3.28 -46.65 -5.81
C SER A 99 3.66 -47.58 -6.99
N GLY A 100 4.04 -47.01 -8.14
CA GLY A 100 4.51 -47.78 -9.30
C GLY A 100 5.79 -48.58 -9.04
N ASN A 101 6.74 -48.00 -8.27
CA ASN A 101 8.00 -48.66 -7.94
C ASN A 101 7.83 -49.81 -6.90
N GLN A 102 6.84 -49.74 -6.02
CA GLN A 102 6.53 -50.83 -5.09
C GLN A 102 5.77 -51.99 -5.76
N SER A 103 4.95 -51.72 -6.77
CA SER A 103 4.27 -52.78 -7.55
C SER A 103 5.27 -53.57 -8.40
N GLY A 104 6.22 -52.90 -9.06
CA GLY A 104 7.24 -53.58 -9.87
C GLY A 104 8.28 -54.41 -9.08
N LYS A 105 8.39 -54.19 -7.77
CA LYS A 105 9.34 -54.93 -6.88
C LYS A 105 8.76 -56.21 -6.29
N ARG A 106 7.45 -56.47 -6.45
CA ARG A 106 6.80 -57.69 -5.90
C ARG A 106 6.74 -58.86 -6.89
N ASP A 107 7.09 -58.64 -8.15
CA ASP A 107 6.90 -59.61 -9.24
C ASP A 107 8.21 -60.25 -9.75
N GLY A 108 9.32 -60.11 -9.02
CA GLY A 108 10.60 -60.75 -9.30
C GLY A 108 11.15 -61.50 -8.10
#